data_AF-A0A1V3PYS6-F1
#
_entry.id   AF-A0A1V3PYS6-F1
#
_cell.length_a   1.000
_cell.length_b   1.000
_cell.length_c   1.000
_cell.angle_alpha   90.00
_cell.angle_beta   90.00
_cell.angle_gamma   90.00
#
_symmetry.space_group_name_H-M   'P 1'
#
loop_
_entity.id
_entity.type
_entity.pdbx_description
1 polymer ?
#
loop_
_entity_poly.entity_id
_entity_poly.type
_entity_poly.pdbx_seq_one_letter_code
_entity_poly.pdbx_strand_id
1 'polypeptide(L)'
;MSATTSWIHGNALRVEDPGEYANVRHRGWGSELNYAGPRDDEDGQNLSWRWCHIGVPTPTPVDGVEPELGRIFVLYKTDSTSDLHITQIDVYDAGNKLGSIPLGYDKAANDWLGSGDHRSLDKYNQFAPPVNKYRVQNGIGLSFACLFTVIPPNEPETPATQYWQLTIAAVGVEFIWPILIEEQRATFEGKIPLGHVSQRQP
;
A
#
# COMPACT_ATOMS: atom_id res chain seq x y z
N MET A 1 10.36 -24.05 -6.50
CA MET A 1 9.78 -22.71 -6.76
C MET A 1 10.15 -21.84 -5.56
N SER A 2 10.91 -20.77 -5.75
CA SER A 2 11.12 -19.78 -4.68
C SER A 2 10.42 -18.50 -5.12
N ALA A 3 9.22 -18.28 -4.60
CA ALA A 3 8.58 -16.97 -4.61
C ALA A 3 9.08 -16.23 -3.37
N THR A 4 9.72 -15.08 -3.56
CA THR A 4 10.18 -14.27 -2.43
C THR A 4 9.22 -13.11 -2.27
N THR A 5 8.30 -13.21 -1.30
CA THR A 5 7.45 -12.08 -0.92
C THR A 5 8.24 -11.18 0.02
N SER A 6 8.49 -9.93 -0.37
CA SER A 6 9.08 -8.92 0.51
C SER A 6 8.00 -8.12 1.22
N TRP A 7 8.13 -7.98 2.54
CA TRP A 7 7.25 -7.16 3.37
C TRP A 7 8.06 -6.00 3.92
N ILE A 8 7.47 -4.82 3.93
CA ILE A 8 8.14 -3.64 4.47
C ILE A 8 7.26 -3.05 5.56
N HIS A 9 7.91 -2.80 6.69
CA HIS A 9 7.33 -2.18 7.87
C HIS A 9 7.88 -0.76 7.97
N GLY A 10 7.01 0.21 8.27
CA GLY A 10 7.40 1.63 8.30
C GLY A 10 7.07 2.31 6.97
N ASN A 11 5.86 2.85 6.92
CA ASN A 11 5.31 3.48 5.73
C ASN A 11 5.58 4.99 5.76
N ALA A 12 6.41 5.50 4.84
CA ALA A 12 6.58 6.92 4.60
C ALA A 12 5.42 7.44 3.74
N LEU A 13 4.24 7.48 4.33
CA LEU A 13 3.04 8.03 3.70
C LEU A 13 3.18 9.55 3.58
N ARG A 14 2.79 10.09 2.43
CA ARG A 14 2.70 11.53 2.17
C ARG A 14 1.28 11.89 1.79
N VAL A 15 0.71 12.90 2.44
CA VAL A 15 -0.60 13.44 2.05
C VAL A 15 -0.45 14.43 0.89
N GLU A 16 -1.43 14.49 -0.01
CA GLU A 16 -1.40 15.39 -1.17
C GLU A 16 -1.49 16.86 -0.71
N ASP A 17 -2.44 17.14 0.18
CA ASP A 17 -2.76 18.49 0.67
C ASP A 17 -2.63 18.55 2.20
N PRO A 18 -1.45 18.87 2.76
CA PRO A 18 -1.23 18.81 4.21
C PRO A 18 -2.14 19.70 5.05
N GLY A 19 -2.65 20.81 4.50
CA GLY A 19 -3.56 21.73 5.19
C GLY A 19 -4.94 21.15 5.48
N GLU A 20 -5.28 20.03 4.83
CA GLU A 20 -6.58 19.36 4.89
C GLU A 20 -6.68 18.29 5.99
N TYR A 21 -5.65 18.20 6.83
CA TYR A 21 -5.56 17.19 7.88
C TYR A 21 -5.43 17.89 9.22
N ALA A 22 -6.31 17.54 10.15
CA ALA A 22 -6.20 17.96 11.53
C ALA A 22 -4.93 17.40 12.19
N ASN A 23 -4.53 16.19 11.77
CA ASN A 23 -3.30 15.55 12.22
C ASN A 23 -2.81 14.50 11.22
N VAL A 24 -1.49 14.46 11.00
CA VAL A 24 -0.80 13.37 10.31
C VAL A 24 0.31 12.87 11.24
N ARG A 25 0.17 11.64 11.74
CA ARG A 25 1.11 11.05 12.68
C ARG A 25 1.76 9.81 12.11
N HIS A 26 3.08 9.87 11.94
CA HIS A 26 3.89 8.71 11.60
C HIS A 26 4.28 7.94 12.87
N ARG A 27 4.08 6.64 12.84
CA ARG A 27 4.51 5.68 13.86
C ARG A 27 5.57 4.78 13.22
N GLY A 28 6.45 4.20 14.05
CA GLY A 28 7.40 3.20 13.54
C GLY A 28 6.73 1.99 12.87
N TRP A 29 5.43 1.79 13.13
CA TRP A 29 4.62 0.71 12.56
C TRP A 29 3.59 1.16 11.52
N GLY A 30 3.47 2.44 11.16
CA GLY A 30 2.42 2.88 10.23
C GLY A 30 2.17 4.40 10.24
N SER A 31 1.04 4.83 9.67
CA SER A 31 0.60 6.22 9.67
C SER A 31 -0.86 6.35 10.11
N GLU A 32 -1.14 7.34 10.96
CA GLU A 32 -2.47 7.72 11.41
C GLU A 32 -2.81 9.08 10.79
N LEU A 33 -3.91 9.17 10.06
CA LEU A 33 -4.41 10.37 9.41
C LEU A 33 -5.75 10.75 10.04
N ASN A 34 -5.85 11.98 10.52
CA ASN A 34 -7.11 12.59 10.93
C ASN A 34 -7.43 13.70 9.94
N TYR A 35 -8.49 13.52 9.17
CA TYR A 35 -8.93 14.51 8.20
C TYR A 35 -9.50 15.74 8.94
N ALA A 36 -9.15 16.93 8.45
CA ALA A 36 -9.93 18.12 8.75
C ALA A 36 -11.29 18.00 8.03
N GLY A 37 -12.23 18.88 8.34
CA GLY A 37 -13.57 18.88 7.75
C GLY A 37 -13.60 19.07 6.21
N PRO A 38 -14.74 19.49 5.65
CA PRO A 38 -14.88 19.69 4.21
C PRO A 38 -13.86 20.70 3.69
N ARG A 39 -13.51 20.62 2.40
CA ARG A 39 -12.80 21.72 1.73
C ARG A 39 -13.75 22.89 1.51
N ASP A 40 -13.20 24.09 1.51
CA ASP A 40 -13.93 25.32 1.16
C ASP A 40 -14.46 25.31 -0.30
N ASP A 41 -13.98 24.40 -1.16
CA ASP A 41 -14.34 24.27 -2.57
C ASP A 41 -15.32 23.11 -2.89
N GLU A 42 -15.80 22.38 -1.89
CA GLU A 42 -16.77 21.30 -2.09
C GLU A 42 -18.19 21.89 -2.27
N ASP A 43 -18.73 21.78 -3.50
CA ASP A 43 -19.99 22.37 -4.01
C ASP A 43 -21.27 21.89 -3.28
N GLY A 44 -21.37 22.12 -1.96
CA GLY A 44 -22.53 21.78 -1.14
C GLY A 44 -22.85 20.28 -1.06
N GLN A 45 -21.99 19.42 -1.63
CA GLN A 45 -22.06 17.99 -1.42
C GLN A 45 -21.40 17.69 -0.08
N ASN A 46 -22.10 16.99 0.79
CA ASN A 46 -21.58 16.51 2.07
C ASN A 46 -20.55 15.38 1.88
N LEU A 47 -19.73 15.40 0.82
CA LEU A 47 -18.78 14.36 0.45
C LEU A 47 -17.43 15.01 0.19
N SER A 48 -16.40 14.48 0.83
CA SER A 48 -15.04 15.01 0.78
C SER A 48 -14.06 13.93 0.35
N TRP A 49 -13.13 14.31 -0.54
CA TRP A 49 -12.13 13.40 -1.11
C TRP A 49 -10.72 13.88 -0.78
N ARG A 50 -9.89 12.96 -0.32
CA ARG A 50 -8.48 13.24 -0.01
C ARG A 50 -7.57 12.12 -0.50
N TRP A 51 -6.39 12.52 -0.94
CA TRP A 51 -5.38 11.61 -1.45
C TRP A 51 -4.19 11.52 -0.51
N CYS A 52 -3.70 10.30 -0.35
CA CYS A 52 -2.40 10.05 0.25
C CYS A 52 -1.62 9.04 -0.56
N HIS A 53 -0.29 9.12 -0.48
CA HIS A 53 0.63 8.41 -1.35
C HIS A 53 1.69 7.69 -0.53
N ILE A 54 2.14 6.56 -1.02
CA ILE A 54 3.22 5.81 -0.42
C ILE A 54 4.13 5.22 -1.49
N GLY A 55 5.43 5.47 -1.34
CA GLY A 55 6.43 4.73 -2.10
C GLY A 55 6.61 3.34 -1.49
N VAL A 56 6.57 2.31 -2.32
CA VAL A 56 6.91 0.94 -1.91
C VAL A 56 8.37 0.71 -2.26
N PRO A 57 9.25 0.46 -1.27
CA PRO A 57 10.64 0.16 -1.60
C PRO A 57 10.70 -1.05 -2.50
N THR A 58 11.17 -0.80 -3.71
CA THR A 58 11.13 -1.75 -4.81
C THR A 58 12.52 -2.36 -4.92
N PRO A 59 12.64 -3.68 -4.97
CA PRO A 59 13.93 -4.34 -5.11
C PRO A 59 14.54 -4.00 -6.48
N THR A 60 15.86 -3.84 -6.48
CA THR A 60 16.62 -3.66 -7.73
C THR A 60 16.54 -4.93 -8.60
N PRO A 61 16.66 -4.82 -9.93
CA PRO A 61 16.86 -5.98 -10.79
C PRO A 61 18.04 -6.85 -10.30
N VAL A 62 17.88 -8.17 -10.40
CA VAL A 62 18.90 -9.16 -10.01
C VAL A 62 19.39 -9.85 -11.28
N ASP A 63 20.70 -9.83 -11.52
CA ASP A 63 21.32 -10.36 -12.74
C ASP A 63 20.69 -9.83 -14.04
N GLY A 64 20.28 -8.55 -14.04
CA GLY A 64 19.62 -7.90 -15.18
C GLY A 64 18.17 -8.31 -15.41
N VAL A 65 17.57 -9.10 -14.50
CA VAL A 65 16.16 -9.50 -14.57
C VAL A 65 15.32 -8.60 -13.67
N GLU A 66 14.34 -7.91 -14.26
CA GLU A 66 13.38 -7.11 -13.50
C GLU A 66 12.39 -8.03 -12.76
N PRO A 67 11.99 -7.67 -11.53
CA PRO A 67 10.90 -8.35 -10.86
C PRO A 67 9.56 -8.04 -11.54
N GLU A 68 8.67 -9.02 -11.55
CA GLU A 68 7.27 -8.85 -11.91
C GLU A 68 6.43 -8.46 -10.69
N LEU A 69 5.49 -7.54 -10.89
CA LEU A 69 4.51 -7.14 -9.90
C LEU A 69 3.49 -8.27 -9.68
N GLY A 70 3.51 -8.84 -8.48
CA GLY A 70 2.53 -9.81 -7.99
C GLY A 70 1.38 -9.11 -7.25
N ARG A 71 1.06 -9.59 -6.06
CA ARG A 71 -0.01 -9.07 -5.21
C ARG A 71 0.34 -7.76 -4.52
N ILE A 72 -0.66 -6.91 -4.30
CA ILE A 72 -0.58 -5.69 -3.48
C ILE A 72 -1.33 -5.93 -2.16
N PHE A 73 -0.75 -5.47 -1.06
CA PHE A 73 -1.28 -5.60 0.29
C PHE A 73 -1.41 -4.23 0.95
N VAL A 74 -2.55 -3.94 1.58
CA VAL A 74 -2.78 -2.67 2.28
C VAL A 74 -3.46 -2.94 3.61
N LEU A 75 -2.70 -2.99 4.70
CA LEU A 75 -3.26 -3.16 6.04
C LEU A 75 -3.75 -1.81 6.56
N TYR A 76 -5.06 -1.65 6.69
CA TYR A 76 -5.67 -0.40 7.10
C TYR A 76 -6.74 -0.57 8.18
N LYS A 77 -7.09 0.53 8.83
CA LYS A 77 -8.29 0.66 9.65
C LYS A 77 -8.94 2.00 9.38
N THR A 78 -10.24 2.03 9.11
CA THR A 78 -11.05 3.25 9.16
C THR A 78 -11.84 3.30 10.47
N ASP A 79 -12.13 4.50 10.95
CA ASP A 79 -13.01 4.66 12.10
C ASP A 79 -14.45 4.29 11.72
N SER A 80 -15.00 3.28 12.40
CA SER A 80 -16.35 2.76 12.20
C SER A 80 -17.45 3.76 12.54
N THR A 81 -17.14 4.83 13.28
CA THR A 81 -18.09 5.90 13.61
C THR A 81 -18.14 7.01 12.56
N SER A 82 -17.24 6.96 11.59
CA SER A 82 -17.10 7.92 10.52
C SER A 82 -17.36 7.21 9.18
N ASP A 83 -18.09 7.83 8.25
CA ASP A 83 -18.36 7.25 6.91
C ASP A 83 -17.12 7.30 5.99
N LEU A 84 -15.95 7.01 6.55
CA LEU A 84 -14.66 7.05 5.90
C LEU A 84 -14.33 5.69 5.28
N HIS A 85 -14.01 5.70 4.00
CA HIS A 85 -13.58 4.51 3.28
C HIS A 85 -12.55 4.84 2.20
N ILE A 86 -11.62 3.90 1.98
CA ILE A 86 -10.74 3.94 0.81
C ILE A 86 -11.57 3.50 -0.39
N THR A 87 -11.67 4.32 -1.42
CA THR A 87 -12.50 4.07 -2.61
C THR A 87 -11.69 3.60 -3.80
N GLN A 88 -10.39 3.90 -3.82
CA GLN A 88 -9.53 3.57 -4.94
C GLN A 88 -8.06 3.49 -4.50
N ILE A 89 -7.34 2.54 -5.09
CA ILE A 89 -5.89 2.45 -5.01
C ILE A 89 -5.31 2.62 -6.41
N ASP A 90 -4.55 3.69 -6.63
CA ASP A 90 -3.79 3.88 -7.86
C ASP A 90 -2.39 3.30 -7.73
N VAL A 91 -1.97 2.53 -8.74
CA VAL A 91 -0.66 1.89 -8.79
C VAL A 91 0.19 2.61 -9.84
N TYR A 92 1.40 2.99 -9.44
CA TYR A 92 2.36 3.69 -10.27
C TYR A 92 3.69 2.92 -10.34
N ASP A 93 4.37 3.06 -11.47
CA ASP A 93 5.82 2.82 -11.60
C ASP A 93 6.51 4.15 -11.89
N ALA A 94 7.17 4.72 -10.89
CA ALA A 94 7.60 6.11 -10.83
C ALA A 94 6.46 7.08 -11.22
N GLY A 95 6.60 7.82 -12.32
CA GLY A 95 5.58 8.77 -12.80
C GLY A 95 4.51 8.14 -13.69
N ASN A 96 4.60 6.84 -14.01
CA ASN A 96 3.67 6.17 -14.91
C ASN A 96 2.56 5.45 -14.14
N LYS A 97 1.31 5.86 -14.33
CA LYS A 97 0.15 5.18 -13.73
C LYS A 97 -0.09 3.86 -14.46
N LEU A 98 0.04 2.74 -13.76
CA LEU A 98 -0.25 1.40 -14.28
C LEU A 98 -1.75 1.13 -14.32
N GLY A 99 -2.49 1.68 -13.36
CA GLY A 99 -3.95 1.59 -13.31
C GLY A 99 -4.51 1.85 -11.91
N SER A 100 -5.81 1.63 -11.78
CA SER A 100 -6.58 1.86 -10.56
C SER A 100 -7.29 0.58 -10.13
N ILE A 101 -7.34 0.35 -8.82
CA ILE A 101 -8.06 -0.74 -8.17
C ILE A 101 -9.23 -0.09 -7.43
N PRO A 102 -10.46 -0.14 -7.97
CA PRO A 102 -11.62 0.43 -7.30
C PRO A 102 -12.07 -0.43 -6.13
N LEU A 103 -12.29 0.20 -4.98
CA LEU A 103 -12.86 -0.39 -3.76
C LEU A 103 -14.29 0.12 -3.61
N GLY A 104 -15.23 -0.63 -4.20
CA GLY A 104 -16.64 -0.28 -4.20
C GLY A 104 -17.41 -0.76 -2.97
N TYR A 105 -18.72 -0.52 -3.02
CA TYR A 105 -19.68 -1.09 -2.07
C TYR A 105 -20.00 -2.55 -2.43
N ASP A 106 -19.76 -3.47 -1.52
CA ASP A 106 -20.18 -4.87 -1.64
C ASP A 106 -21.60 -5.01 -1.10
N LYS A 107 -22.56 -5.14 -2.02
CA LYS A 107 -23.98 -5.33 -1.67
C LYS A 107 -24.26 -6.63 -0.92
N ALA A 108 -23.47 -7.69 -1.16
CA ALA A 108 -23.67 -8.98 -0.53
C ALA A 108 -23.16 -8.97 0.92
N ALA A 109 -22.07 -8.24 1.18
CA ALA A 109 -21.55 -8.00 2.53
C ALA A 109 -22.27 -6.84 3.25
N ASN A 110 -22.99 -6.00 2.50
CA ASN A 110 -23.57 -4.74 2.98
C ASN A 110 -22.51 -3.82 3.63
N ASP A 111 -21.35 -3.71 2.97
CA ASP A 111 -20.17 -3.01 3.50
C ASP A 111 -19.33 -2.42 2.36
N TRP A 112 -18.54 -1.38 2.65
CA TRP A 112 -17.55 -0.86 1.71
C TRP A 112 -16.28 -1.68 1.78
N LEU A 113 -15.74 -2.07 0.62
CA LEU A 113 -14.51 -2.87 0.57
C LEU A 113 -13.29 -2.15 1.15
N GLY A 114 -13.36 -0.84 1.37
CA GLY A 114 -12.31 -0.01 1.94
C GLY A 114 -12.62 0.61 3.31
N SER A 115 -13.64 0.14 4.02
CA SER A 115 -13.93 0.50 5.42
C SER A 115 -13.52 -0.63 6.38
N GLY A 116 -13.59 -0.38 7.69
CA GLY A 116 -13.44 -1.43 8.72
C GLY A 116 -12.02 -1.56 9.28
N ASP A 117 -11.76 -2.64 10.02
CA ASP A 117 -10.45 -2.95 10.61
C ASP A 117 -9.81 -4.16 9.89
N HIS A 118 -8.93 -3.84 8.95
CA HIS A 118 -8.23 -4.80 8.09
C HIS A 118 -6.72 -4.76 8.35
N ARG A 119 -6.33 -4.62 9.62
CA ARG A 119 -4.91 -4.63 10.05
C ARG A 119 -4.28 -6.02 10.08
N SER A 120 -5.04 -7.05 9.70
CA SER A 120 -4.59 -8.43 9.51
C SER A 120 -4.96 -8.87 8.09
N LEU A 121 -4.13 -9.69 7.44
CA LEU A 121 -4.41 -10.16 6.08
C LEU A 121 -5.79 -10.83 5.97
N ASP A 122 -6.58 -10.38 5.01
CA ASP A 122 -7.88 -10.93 4.65
C ASP A 122 -8.22 -10.62 3.18
N LYS A 123 -9.48 -10.85 2.78
CA LYS A 123 -9.91 -10.65 1.39
C LYS A 123 -10.08 -9.18 1.00
N TYR A 124 -10.09 -8.25 1.95
CA TYR A 124 -10.35 -6.83 1.73
C TYR A 124 -9.06 -6.00 1.60
N ASN A 125 -7.91 -6.54 2.00
CA ASN A 125 -6.61 -5.86 1.92
C ASN A 125 -5.61 -6.50 0.95
N GLN A 126 -6.08 -7.39 0.08
CA GLN A 126 -5.27 -8.15 -0.85
C GLN A 126 -5.77 -7.97 -2.29
N PHE A 127 -4.95 -7.36 -3.13
CA PHE A 127 -5.37 -6.95 -4.47
C PHE A 127 -4.45 -7.51 -5.55
N ALA A 128 -5.06 -7.91 -6.67
CA ALA A 128 -4.33 -8.17 -7.89
C ALA A 128 -3.83 -6.84 -8.48
N PRO A 129 -2.68 -6.83 -9.16
CA PRO A 129 -2.18 -5.64 -9.83
C PRO A 129 -3.08 -5.30 -11.03
N PRO A 130 -3.22 -4.01 -11.39
CA PRO A 130 -4.06 -3.60 -12.51
C PRO A 130 -3.53 -4.10 -13.87
N VAL A 131 -2.23 -4.43 -13.95
CA VAL A 131 -1.58 -4.98 -15.13
C VAL A 131 -1.00 -6.35 -14.78
N ASN A 132 -1.44 -7.39 -15.50
CA ASN A 132 -0.97 -8.75 -15.30
C ASN A 132 0.49 -8.90 -15.77
N LYS A 133 1.34 -9.52 -14.93
CA LYS A 133 2.77 -9.76 -15.21
C LYS A 133 3.56 -8.50 -15.59
N TYR A 134 3.27 -7.38 -14.93
CA TYR A 134 3.99 -6.13 -15.17
C TYR A 134 5.42 -6.21 -14.65
N ARG A 135 6.42 -5.92 -15.48
CA ARG A 135 7.84 -5.85 -15.08
C ARG A 135 8.17 -4.47 -14.54
N VAL A 136 8.60 -4.41 -13.29
CA VAL A 136 8.87 -3.15 -12.60
C VAL A 136 10.18 -2.54 -13.08
N GLN A 137 10.10 -1.28 -13.51
CA GLN A 137 11.20 -0.56 -14.15
C GLN A 137 11.90 0.40 -13.18
N ASN A 138 11.13 1.23 -12.46
CA ASN A 138 11.67 2.38 -11.73
C ASN A 138 11.28 2.44 -10.25
N GLY A 139 10.21 1.76 -9.86
CA GLY A 139 9.79 1.64 -8.47
C GLY A 139 8.30 1.85 -8.30
N ILE A 140 7.68 1.04 -7.43
CA ILE A 140 6.24 1.06 -7.21
C ILE A 140 5.83 2.16 -6.21
N GLY A 141 4.81 2.92 -6.58
CA GLY A 141 4.10 3.82 -5.68
C GLY A 141 2.61 3.49 -5.66
N LEU A 142 1.97 3.63 -4.49
CA LEU A 142 0.52 3.51 -4.35
C LEU A 142 -0.06 4.86 -3.91
N SER A 143 -1.22 5.22 -4.46
CA SER A 143 -2.02 6.36 -3.99
C SER A 143 -3.41 5.90 -3.59
N PHE A 144 -3.93 6.43 -2.50
CA PHE A 144 -5.22 6.05 -1.93
C PHE A 144 -6.18 7.22 -2.04
N ALA A 145 -7.31 7.01 -2.71
CA ALA A 145 -8.43 7.93 -2.65
C ALA A 145 -9.27 7.57 -1.41
N CYS A 146 -9.44 8.53 -0.52
CA CYS A 146 -10.24 8.39 0.69
C CYS A 146 -11.46 9.29 0.57
N LEU A 147 -12.65 8.70 0.69
CA LEU A 147 -13.92 9.40 0.70
C LEU A 147 -14.49 9.39 2.10
N PHE A 148 -15.06 10.51 2.52
CA PHE A 148 -15.85 10.60 3.73
C PHE A 148 -17.01 11.57 3.62
N THR A 149 -18.09 11.24 4.32
CA THR A 149 -19.27 12.12 4.43
C THR A 149 -19.05 13.16 5.52
N VAL A 150 -19.28 14.43 5.17
CA VAL A 150 -19.20 15.58 6.07
C VAL A 150 -20.57 15.86 6.65
N ILE A 151 -20.70 15.77 7.97
CA ILE A 151 -21.95 16.15 8.66
C ILE A 151 -21.93 17.67 8.89
N PRO A 152 -22.95 18.42 8.43
CA PRO A 152 -22.99 19.85 8.63
C PRO A 152 -22.97 20.22 10.12
N PRO A 153 -22.29 21.30 10.52
CA PRO A 153 -22.16 21.72 11.92
C PRO A 153 -23.49 22.18 12.57
N ASN A 154 -24.61 22.18 11.83
CA ASN A 154 -25.93 22.59 12.30
C ASN A 154 -26.82 21.40 12.72
N GLU A 155 -26.32 20.16 12.71
CA GLU A 155 -27.05 19.03 13.30
C GLU A 155 -26.74 18.89 14.80
N PRO A 156 -27.76 18.76 15.67
CA PRO A 156 -27.61 18.83 17.13
C PRO A 156 -26.79 17.69 17.76
N GLU A 157 -26.30 16.74 16.98
CA GLU A 157 -25.54 15.57 17.44
C GLU A 157 -24.08 15.53 16.99
N THR A 158 -23.55 16.54 16.26
CA THR A 158 -22.13 16.49 15.85
C THR A 158 -21.22 16.76 17.06
N PRO A 159 -20.41 15.78 17.50
CA PRO A 159 -19.39 16.07 18.49
C PRO A 159 -18.43 17.10 17.89
N ALA A 160 -18.08 18.15 18.64
CA ALA A 160 -17.18 19.23 18.21
C ALA A 160 -15.75 18.76 17.79
N THR A 161 -15.50 17.45 17.77
CA THR A 161 -14.23 16.79 17.45
C THR A 161 -14.45 15.49 16.66
N GLN A 162 -15.43 15.43 15.75
CA GLN A 162 -15.51 14.29 14.85
C GLN A 162 -14.39 14.41 13.82
N TYR A 163 -13.39 13.55 13.94
CA TYR A 163 -12.35 13.39 12.93
C TYR A 163 -12.60 12.09 12.20
N TRP A 164 -12.53 12.11 10.87
CA TRP A 164 -12.43 10.89 10.09
C TRP A 164 -11.00 10.38 10.25
N GLN A 165 -10.85 9.17 10.79
CA GLN A 165 -9.53 8.60 11.06
C GLN A 165 -9.23 7.42 10.14
N LEU A 166 -8.14 7.53 9.38
CA LEU A 166 -7.53 6.43 8.64
C LEU A 166 -6.23 6.03 9.31
N THR A 167 -6.06 4.74 9.58
CA THR A 167 -4.77 4.15 9.92
C THR A 167 -4.29 3.30 8.76
N ILE A 168 -3.11 3.58 8.23
CA ILE A 168 -2.39 2.69 7.31
C ILE A 168 -1.27 2.03 8.11
N ALA A 169 -1.49 0.78 8.53
CA ALA A 169 -0.53 0.01 9.31
C ALA A 169 0.63 -0.45 8.42
N ALA A 170 0.36 -1.13 7.31
CA ALA A 170 1.42 -1.61 6.43
C ALA A 170 0.96 -1.58 4.98
N VAL A 171 1.91 -1.41 4.08
CA VAL A 171 1.69 -1.53 2.64
C VAL A 171 2.80 -2.42 2.10
N GLY A 172 2.42 -3.42 1.33
CA GLY A 172 3.34 -4.41 0.79
C GLY A 172 3.03 -4.70 -0.65
N VAL A 173 4.04 -5.16 -1.35
CA VAL A 173 3.93 -5.65 -2.72
C VAL A 173 4.74 -6.93 -2.82
N GLU A 174 4.15 -7.95 -3.40
CA GLU A 174 4.85 -9.16 -3.80
C GLU A 174 5.57 -8.91 -5.12
N PHE A 175 6.87 -9.18 -5.12
CA PHE A 175 7.70 -9.13 -6.32
C PHE A 175 8.09 -10.55 -6.70
N ILE A 176 7.79 -10.93 -7.94
CA ILE A 176 8.02 -12.27 -8.46
C ILE A 176 9.16 -12.16 -9.46
N TRP A 177 10.30 -12.76 -9.19
CA TRP A 177 11.32 -12.88 -10.23
C TRP A 177 10.93 -14.02 -11.17
N PRO A 178 10.79 -13.76 -12.47
CA PRO A 178 10.70 -14.81 -13.48
C PRO A 178 12.07 -15.47 -13.66
N ILE A 179 12.59 -16.04 -12.57
CA ILE A 179 13.38 -17.26 -12.55
C ILE A 179 14.59 -17.31 -13.52
N LEU A 180 15.78 -17.12 -12.90
CA LEU A 180 17.11 -17.61 -13.29
C LEU A 180 17.26 -19.16 -13.16
N ILE A 181 16.23 -19.97 -13.46
CA ILE A 181 16.18 -21.40 -13.02
C ILE A 181 16.96 -22.37 -13.90
N GLU A 182 17.28 -22.06 -15.16
CA GLU A 182 17.98 -23.07 -15.99
C GLU A 182 19.49 -22.88 -16.10
N GLU A 183 20.03 -21.66 -16.07
CA GLU A 183 21.47 -21.46 -16.33
C GLU A 183 22.36 -21.43 -15.08
N GLN A 184 21.87 -20.96 -13.92
CA GLN A 184 22.75 -20.78 -12.75
C GLN A 184 22.94 -22.04 -11.88
N ARG A 185 22.14 -23.09 -12.08
CA ARG A 185 22.37 -24.38 -11.39
C ARG A 185 23.69 -25.03 -11.83
N ALA A 186 24.10 -24.83 -13.07
CA ALA A 186 25.37 -25.34 -13.59
C ALA A 186 26.58 -24.48 -13.16
N THR A 187 26.39 -23.20 -12.84
CA THR A 187 27.50 -22.29 -12.52
C THR A 187 27.87 -22.31 -11.04
N PHE A 188 26.92 -22.56 -10.14
CA PHE A 188 27.17 -22.55 -8.69
C PHE A 188 27.81 -23.85 -8.17
N GLU A 189 27.56 -24.99 -8.80
CA GLU A 189 28.20 -26.27 -8.45
C GLU A 189 29.65 -26.40 -8.98
N GLY A 190 30.09 -25.49 -9.87
CA GLY A 190 31.41 -25.54 -10.51
C GLY A 190 32.47 -24.58 -9.98
N LYS A 191 32.18 -23.72 -9.00
CA LYS A 191 33.09 -22.62 -8.59
C LYS A 191 33.22 -22.42 -7.08
N ILE A 192 33.22 -23.49 -6.29
CA ILE A 192 33.85 -23.45 -4.96
C ILE A 192 35.26 -24.03 -5.15
N PRO A 193 36.34 -23.21 -5.18
CA PRO A 193 37.67 -23.77 -5.02
C PRO A 193 37.71 -24.35 -3.60
N LEU A 194 37.83 -25.68 -3.51
CA LEU A 194 38.22 -26.33 -2.26
C LEU A 194 39.56 -25.74 -1.85
N GLY A 195 39.54 -24.77 -0.96
CA GLY A 195 40.74 -24.21 -0.35
C GLY A 195 41.51 -25.37 0.30
N HIS A 196 42.75 -25.57 -0.14
CA HIS A 196 43.67 -26.50 0.49
C HIS A 196 43.77 -26.19 1.99
N VAL A 197 43.22 -27.08 2.81
CA VAL A 197 43.53 -27.13 4.25
C VAL A 197 44.96 -27.64 4.36
N SER A 198 45.90 -26.70 4.52
CA SER A 198 47.27 -27.00 4.92
C SER A 198 47.25 -27.59 6.32
N GLN A 199 47.51 -28.90 6.43
CA GLN A 199 47.81 -29.52 7.72
C GLN A 199 49.14 -28.96 8.22
N ARG A 200 49.10 -28.18 9.29
CA ARG A 200 50.28 -27.93 10.13
C ARG A 200 50.33 -29.02 11.19
N GLN A 201 51.31 -29.91 11.09
CA GLN A 201 51.77 -30.71 12.23
C GLN A 201 52.91 -29.95 12.94
N PRO A 202 52.97 -29.95 14.28
CA PRO A 202 54.24 -29.83 14.99
C PRO A 202 55.06 -31.13 14.89
#